data_AF-A0A0Q3KTE3-F1
#
_entry.id   AF-A0A0Q3KTE3-F1
#
_cell.length_a   1.000
_cell.length_b   1.000
_cell.length_c   1.000
_cell.angle_alpha   90.00
_cell.angle_beta   90.00
_cell.angle_gamma   90.00
#
_symmetry.space_group_name_H-M   'P 1'
#
loop_
_entity.id
_entity.type
_entity.pdbx_description
1 polymer ?
#
loop_
_entity_poly.entity_id
_entity_poly.type
_entity_poly.pdbx_seq_one_letter_code
_entity_poly.pdbx_strand_id
1 'polypeptide(L)'
;MYMFDSAGEPIGRAITVGQFDNQLLVQAHRYVLRHCDELEQFRREFVEQEKMKPCHLSNLMPDDIEKLINRHFADWLEQKKSRKR
;
A
#
# COMPACT_ATOMS: atom_id res chain seq x y z
N MET A 1 13.01 21.66 -6.47
CA MET A 1 13.54 20.65 -5.54
C MET A 1 12.92 19.32 -5.91
N TYR A 2 13.68 18.42 -6.51
CA TYR A 2 13.26 17.04 -6.79
C TYR A 2 13.85 16.13 -5.72
N MET A 3 13.10 15.12 -5.29
CA MET A 3 13.37 14.31 -4.08
C MET A 3 14.35 13.15 -4.31
N PHE A 4 14.83 12.92 -5.54
CA PHE A 4 15.76 11.83 -5.84
C PHE A 4 16.84 12.28 -6.84
N ASP A 5 18.09 12.07 -6.46
CA ASP A 5 19.31 12.46 -7.19
C ASP A 5 19.88 11.28 -8.01
N SER A 6 19.00 10.40 -8.51
CA SER A 6 19.40 9.29 -9.39
C SER A 6 18.96 9.59 -10.82
N ALA A 7 19.94 9.69 -11.71
CA ALA A 7 19.84 9.96 -13.14
C ALA A 7 19.10 8.85 -13.92
N GLY A 8 17.81 8.67 -13.64
CA GLY A 8 16.91 7.92 -14.52
C GLY A 8 16.09 8.91 -15.32
N GLU A 9 16.07 8.78 -16.64
CA GLU A 9 15.05 9.48 -17.43
C GLU A 9 13.67 8.96 -16.99
N PRO A 10 12.71 9.85 -16.69
CA PRO A 10 11.36 9.42 -16.34
C PRO A 10 10.77 8.68 -17.53
N ILE A 11 10.46 7.39 -17.34
CA ILE A 11 9.75 6.60 -18.34
C ILE A 11 8.30 7.10 -18.34
N GLY A 12 7.99 8.01 -19.26
CA GLY A 12 6.66 8.61 -19.43
C GLY A 12 6.62 10.12 -19.20
N ARG A 13 5.41 10.70 -19.24
CA ARG A 13 5.21 12.13 -19.00
C ARG A 13 5.23 12.37 -17.49
N ALA A 14 6.18 13.17 -16.99
CA ALA A 14 6.17 13.62 -15.61
C ALA A 14 4.99 14.58 -15.40
N ILE A 15 3.95 14.11 -14.72
CA ILE A 15 2.75 14.89 -14.40
C ILE A 15 2.92 15.45 -12.98
N THR A 16 2.60 16.73 -12.77
CA THR A 16 2.61 17.31 -11.42
C THR A 16 1.45 16.77 -10.61
N VAL A 17 1.64 16.56 -9.29
CA VAL A 17 0.61 15.97 -8.40
C VAL A 17 -0.74 16.70 -8.49
N GLY A 18 -0.74 18.01 -8.73
CA GLY A 18 -1.95 18.83 -8.91
C GLY A 18 -2.76 18.54 -10.19
N GLN A 19 -2.26 17.70 -11.09
CA GLN A 19 -2.93 17.28 -12.32
C GLN A 19 -3.41 15.83 -12.27
N PHE A 20 -3.27 15.14 -11.14
CA PHE A 20 -3.76 13.78 -10.99
C PHE A 20 -5.28 13.81 -10.91
N ASP A 21 -5.94 13.05 -11.79
CA ASP A 21 -7.35 12.74 -11.60
C ASP A 21 -7.53 11.80 -10.38
N ASN A 22 -8.77 11.68 -9.92
CA ASN A 22 -9.09 10.83 -8.77
C ASN A 22 -8.69 9.36 -8.98
N GLN A 23 -8.68 8.87 -10.23
CA GLN A 23 -8.31 7.48 -10.52
C GLN A 23 -6.80 7.27 -10.39
N LEU A 24 -5.99 8.19 -10.91
CA LEU A 24 -4.54 8.21 -10.80
C LEU A 24 -4.11 8.33 -9.34
N LEU A 25 -4.79 9.16 -8.54
CA LEU A 25 -4.53 9.24 -7.10
C LEU A 25 -4.78 7.91 -6.39
N VAL A 26 -5.89 7.23 -6.71
CA VAL A 26 -6.19 5.90 -6.15
C VAL A 26 -5.14 4.88 -6.58
N GLN A 27 -4.69 4.92 -7.84
CA GLN A 27 -3.64 4.01 -8.32
C GLN A 27 -2.30 4.26 -7.63
N ALA A 28 -1.87 5.53 -7.52
CA ALA A 28 -0.65 5.90 -6.83
C ALA A 28 -0.70 5.47 -5.35
N HIS A 29 -1.83 5.69 -4.69
CA HIS A 29 -2.04 5.25 -3.31
C HIS A 29 -1.92 3.72 -3.17
N ARG A 30 -2.60 2.95 -4.03
CA ARG A 30 -2.49 1.48 -4.05
C ARG A 30 -1.08 1.00 -4.36
N TYR A 31 -0.35 1.70 -5.21
CA TYR A 31 1.04 1.37 -5.53
C TYR A 31 1.93 1.53 -4.29
N VAL A 32 1.83 2.67 -3.60
CA VAL A 32 2.58 2.91 -2.36
C VAL A 32 2.25 1.86 -1.30
N LEU A 33 0.97 1.57 -1.06
CA LEU A 33 0.58 0.57 -0.06
C LEU A 33 1.19 -0.81 -0.35
N ARG A 34 1.29 -1.21 -1.63
CA ARG A 34 1.80 -2.52 -2.05
C ARG A 34 3.32 -2.62 -2.11
N HIS A 35 4.00 -1.58 -2.56
CA HIS A 35 5.41 -1.67 -2.96
C HIS A 35 6.37 -0.84 -2.11
N CYS A 36 5.88 0.01 -1.19
CA CYS A 36 6.77 0.76 -0.31
C CYS A 36 7.49 -0.20 0.66
N ASP A 37 8.81 -0.19 0.66
CA ASP A 37 9.65 -1.07 1.50
C ASP A 37 9.48 -0.77 3.00
N GLU A 38 9.30 0.50 3.37
CA GLU A 38 9.06 0.90 4.77
C GLU A 38 7.77 0.29 5.34
N LEU A 39 6.82 -0.05 4.47
CA LEU A 39 5.56 -0.68 4.84
C LEU A 39 5.62 -2.22 4.81
N GLU A 40 6.73 -2.83 4.40
CA GLU A 40 6.82 -4.29 4.22
C GLU A 40 6.57 -5.05 5.53
N GLN A 41 7.22 -4.63 6.61
CA GLN A 41 7.02 -5.26 7.93
C GLN A 41 5.55 -5.19 8.39
N PHE A 42 4.90 -4.06 8.13
CA PHE A 42 3.52 -3.83 8.51
C PHE A 42 2.57 -4.65 7.64
N ARG A 43 2.86 -4.78 6.33
CA ARG A 43 2.09 -5.65 5.42
C ARG A 43 2.17 -7.11 5.86
N ARG A 44 3.36 -7.61 6.19
CA ARG A 44 3.54 -8.99 6.66
C ARG A 44 2.73 -9.24 7.92
N GLU A 45 2.86 -8.36 8.92
CA GLU A 45 2.13 -8.47 10.17
C GLU A 45 0.61 -8.42 9.96
N PHE A 46 0.12 -7.52 9.09
CA PHE A 46 -1.29 -7.44 8.74
C PHE A 46 -1.81 -8.74 8.13
N VAL A 47 -1.09 -9.29 7.14
CA VAL A 47 -1.46 -10.55 6.48
C VAL A 47 -1.44 -11.72 7.47
N GLU A 48 -0.47 -11.77 8.38
CA GLU A 48 -0.42 -12.79 9.43
C GLU A 48 -1.61 -12.68 10.39
N GLN A 49 -1.96 -11.47 10.83
CA GLN A 49 -3.14 -11.24 11.67
C GLN A 49 -4.43 -11.66 10.97
N GLU A 50 -4.57 -11.36 9.67
CA GLU A 50 -5.73 -11.76 8.88
C GLU A 50 -5.81 -13.27 8.68
N LYS A 51 -4.67 -13.96 8.49
CA LYS A 51 -4.61 -15.44 8.44
C LYS A 51 -5.00 -16.11 9.76
N MET A 52 -4.71 -15.45 10.89
CA MET A 52 -5.03 -15.94 12.23
C MET A 52 -6.51 -15.71 12.60
N LYS A 53 -7.25 -14.88 11.86
CA LYS A 53 -8.67 -14.68 12.12
C LYS A 53 -9.47 -15.95 11.74
N PRO A 54 -10.40 -16.40 12.60
CA PRO A 54 -11.15 -17.64 12.40
C PRO A 54 -12.08 -17.65 11.18
N CYS A 55 -12.28 -16.50 10.52
CA CYS A 55 -13.13 -16.38 9.34
C CYS A 55 -12.30 -16.41 8.03
N HIS A 56 -12.12 -17.63 7.50
CA HIS A 56 -12.08 -17.96 6.06
C HIS A 56 -10.81 -17.81 5.20
N LEU A 57 -9.63 -17.52 5.74
CA LEU A 57 -8.48 -17.16 4.89
C LEU A 57 -7.25 -18.09 5.01
N SER A 58 -7.48 -19.37 5.31
CA SER A 58 -6.40 -20.37 5.40
C SER A 58 -5.65 -20.59 4.08
N ASN A 59 -6.25 -20.25 2.93
CA ASN A 59 -5.65 -20.36 1.60
C ASN A 59 -5.77 -19.04 0.80
N LEU A 60 -5.28 -17.92 1.36
CA LEU A 60 -5.21 -16.65 0.63
C LEU A 60 -4.33 -16.79 -0.62
N MET A 61 -4.92 -16.67 -1.81
CA MET A 61 -4.15 -16.53 -3.04
C MET A 61 -3.51 -15.14 -3.09
N PRO A 62 -2.42 -14.94 -3.86
CA PRO A 62 -1.79 -13.63 -4.00
C PRO A 62 -2.76 -12.51 -4.37
N ASP A 63 -3.73 -12.79 -5.25
CA ASP A 63 -4.77 -11.83 -5.67
C ASP A 63 -5.72 -11.43 -4.52
N ASP A 64 -6.04 -12.37 -3.62
CA ASP A 64 -6.85 -12.09 -2.43
C ASP A 64 -6.09 -11.22 -1.44
N ILE A 65 -4.79 -11.47 -1.26
CA ILE A 65 -3.91 -10.63 -0.43
C ILE A 65 -3.86 -9.21 -0.99
N GLU A 66 -3.74 -9.05 -2.31
CA GLU A 66 -3.75 -7.73 -2.94
C GLU A 66 -5.07 -7.00 -2.72
N LYS A 67 -6.21 -7.68 -2.88
CA LYS A 67 -7.53 -7.11 -2.59
C LYS A 67 -7.66 -6.72 -1.12
N LEU A 68 -7.12 -7.53 -0.22
CA LEU A 68 -7.13 -7.28 1.22
C LEU A 68 -6.30 -6.05 1.58
N ILE A 69 -5.10 -5.93 1.01
CA ILE A 69 -4.23 -4.75 1.18
C ILE A 69 -4.94 -3.50 0.66
N ASN A 70 -5.52 -3.57 -0.54
CA ASN A 70 -6.21 -2.41 -1.14
C ASN A 70 -7.45 -1.95 -0.36
N ARG A 71 -8.06 -2.83 0.45
CA ARG A 71 -9.33 -2.55 1.16
C ARG A 71 -9.15 -2.19 2.63
N HIS A 72 -8.23 -2.84 3.34
CA HIS A 72 -8.22 -2.79 4.81
C HIS A 72 -6.87 -2.41 5.42
N PHE A 73 -5.77 -2.48 4.66
CA PHE A 73 -4.44 -2.24 5.21
C PHE A 73 -4.24 -0.79 5.67
N ALA A 74 -4.77 0.20 4.93
CA ALA A 74 -4.67 1.61 5.29
C ALA A 74 -5.35 1.87 6.66
N ASP A 75 -6.60 1.44 6.82
CA ASP A 75 -7.34 1.59 8.07
C ASP A 75 -6.68 0.86 9.24
N TRP A 76 -6.18 -0.36 9.00
CA TRP A 76 -5.46 -1.13 10.01
C TRP A 76 -4.17 -0.42 10.44
N LEU A 77 -3.43 0.15 9.50
CA LEU A 77 -2.19 0.88 9.77
C LEU A 77 -2.46 2.13 10.62
N GLU A 78 -3.53 2.86 10.34
CA GLU A 78 -3.96 4.01 11.13
C GLU A 78 -4.36 3.61 12.56
N GLN A 79 -5.17 2.56 12.71
CA GLN A 79 -5.56 2.04 14.03
C GLN A 79 -4.35 1.59 14.85
N LYS A 80 -3.38 0.94 14.20
CA LYS A 80 -2.13 0.51 14.85
C LYS A 80 -1.31 1.70 15.33
N LYS A 81 -1.19 2.75 14.51
CA LYS A 81 -0.49 3.99 14.90
C LYS A 81 -1.19 4.69 16.07
N SER A 82 -2.51 4.70 16.08
CA SER A 82 -3.31 5.30 17.16
C SER A 82 -3.21 4.54 18.49
N ARG A 83 -3.03 3.21 18.46
CA ARG A 83 -2.82 2.40 19.68
C ARG A 83 -1.43 2.53 20.31
N LYS A 84 -0.44 3.05 19.56
CA LYS A 84 0.93 3.28 20.06
C LYS A 84 1.13 4.69 20.63
N ARG A 85 0.12 5.56 20.58
CA ARG A 85 0.14 6.91 21.14
C ARG A 85 -0.39 6.94 22.56
#